data_AF-A0A938RN76-F1
#
_entry.id   AF-A0A938RN76-F1
#
_cell.length_a   1.000
_cell.length_b   1.000
_cell.length_c   1.000
_cell.angle_alpha   90.00
_cell.angle_beta   90.00
_cell.angle_gamma   90.00
#
_symmetry.space_group_name_H-M   'P 1'
#
loop_
_entity.id
_entity.type
_entity.pdbx_description
1 polymer ?
#
loop_
_entity_poly.entity_id
_entity_poly.type
_entity_poly.pdbx_seq_one_letter_code
_entity_poly.pdbx_strand_id
1 'polypeptide(L)'
;MIVVTGGAGFIGSAFVAKLNDEGQDAIIIVDELGRSEKWKNLVKRRYADYIHKDAFFEMIIGNRVPFPVEAVVHMGACSSTTEQDADYLMENNFHYTCALADWALAQGVRFVY
;
A
#
# COMPACT_ATOMS: atom_id res chain seq x y z
N MET A 1 -10.20 -8.92 1.61
CA MET A 1 -9.82 -7.76 0.79
C MET A 1 -8.35 -7.83 0.39
N ILE A 2 -7.99 -7.27 -0.77
CA ILE A 2 -6.59 -7.12 -1.20
C ILE A 2 -6.13 -5.70 -0.85
N VAL A 3 -5.05 -5.58 -0.08
CA VAL A 3 -4.41 -4.28 0.18
C VAL A 3 -3.34 -4.04 -0.87
N VAL A 4 -3.36 -2.88 -1.52
CA VAL A 4 -2.30 -2.45 -2.44
C VAL A 4 -1.67 -1.16 -1.90
N THR A 5 -0.47 -1.27 -1.32
CA THR A 5 0.28 -0.08 -0.90
C THR A 5 0.98 0.54 -2.11
N GLY A 6 1.19 1.85 -2.12
CA GLY A 6 1.65 2.55 -3.33
C GLY A 6 0.64 2.45 -4.47
N GLY A 7 -0.63 2.18 -4.16
CA GLY A 7 -1.68 1.90 -5.16
C GLY A 7 -2.06 3.11 -6.03
N ALA A 8 -1.72 4.33 -5.62
CA ALA A 8 -1.82 5.53 -6.46
C ALA A 8 -0.52 5.79 -7.25
N GLY A 9 0.57 5.10 -6.93
CA GLY A 9 1.83 5.11 -7.67
C GLY A 9 1.76 4.42 -9.03
N PHE A 10 2.88 4.40 -9.75
CA PHE A 10 2.93 3.89 -11.12
C PHE A 10 2.60 2.39 -11.20
N ILE A 11 3.39 1.54 -10.53
CA ILE A 11 3.21 0.08 -10.57
C ILE A 11 1.95 -0.33 -9.80
N GLY A 12 1.72 0.24 -8.61
CA GLY A 12 0.56 -0.10 -7.79
C GLY A 12 -0.77 0.15 -8.51
N SER A 13 -0.92 1.28 -9.20
CA SER A 13 -2.17 1.58 -9.94
C SER A 13 -2.38 0.69 -11.17
N ALA A 14 -1.31 0.21 -11.81
CA ALA A 14 -1.39 -0.78 -12.88
C ALA A 14 -1.80 -2.16 -12.34
N PHE A 15 -1.31 -2.53 -11.15
CA PHE A 15 -1.73 -3.76 -10.46
C PHE A 15 -3.22 -3.71 -10.12
N VAL A 16 -3.70 -2.59 -9.58
CA VAL A 16 -5.12 -2.36 -9.30
C VAL A 16 -5.96 -2.46 -10.59
N ALA A 17 -5.46 -1.91 -11.71
CA ALA A 17 -6.13 -2.04 -12.99
C ALA A 17 -6.28 -3.51 -13.41
N LYS A 18 -5.21 -4.30 -13.28
CA LYS A 18 -5.21 -5.73 -13.61
C LYS A 18 -6.18 -6.51 -12.72
N LEU A 19 -6.21 -6.24 -11.42
CA LEU A 19 -7.19 -6.83 -10.51
C LEU A 19 -8.63 -6.49 -10.92
N ASN A 20 -8.88 -5.22 -11.26
CA ASN A 20 -10.18 -4.78 -11.76
C ASN A 20 -10.58 -5.51 -13.06
N ASP A 21 -9.65 -5.72 -13.99
CA ASP A 21 -9.93 -6.48 -15.23
C ASP A 21 -10.26 -7.96 -14.95
N GLU A 22 -9.80 -8.50 -13.83
CA GLU A 22 -10.10 -9.84 -13.33
C GLU A 22 -11.35 -9.88 -12.42
N GLY A 23 -12.09 -8.77 -12.31
CA GLY A 23 -13.31 -8.66 -11.52
C GLY A 23 -13.07 -8.51 -10.01
N GLN A 24 -11.84 -8.25 -9.59
CA GLN A 24 -11.48 -8.00 -8.19
C GLN A 24 -11.55 -6.50 -7.91
N ASP A 25 -12.59 -6.09 -7.19
CA ASP A 25 -12.83 -4.69 -6.82
C ASP A 25 -12.76 -4.46 -5.29
N ALA A 26 -12.66 -5.54 -4.50
CA ALA A 26 -12.51 -5.52 -3.04
C ALA A 26 -11.07 -5.15 -2.61
N ILE A 27 -10.64 -3.96 -3.03
CA ILE A 27 -9.27 -3.46 -2.90
C ILE A 27 -9.23 -2.29 -1.92
N ILE A 28 -8.26 -2.30 -1.02
CA ILE A 28 -7.91 -1.14 -0.19
C ILE A 28 -6.63 -0.53 -0.75
N ILE A 29 -6.69 0.74 -1.15
CA ILE A 29 -5.52 1.48 -1.59
C ILE A 29 -4.85 2.09 -0.36
N VAL A 30 -3.56 1.85 -0.19
CA VAL A 30 -2.75 2.52 0.83
C VAL A 30 -1.71 3.39 0.15
N ASP A 31 -1.76 4.71 0.32
CA ASP A 31 -0.82 5.63 -0.30
C ASP A 31 -0.76 6.97 0.44
N GLU A 32 0.10 7.89 -0.01
CA GLU A 32 0.14 9.29 0.41
C GLU A 32 -0.08 10.20 -0.80
N LEU A 33 -1.30 10.67 -1.07
CA LEU A 33 -1.56 11.47 -2.29
C LEU A 33 -0.79 12.82 -2.31
N GLY A 34 -0.63 13.46 -1.15
CA GLY A 34 0.09 14.72 -0.99
C GLY A 34 -0.42 15.81 -1.94
N ARG A 35 0.52 16.54 -2.57
CA ARG A 35 0.23 17.59 -3.57
C ARG A 35 0.51 17.14 -5.01
N SER A 36 0.79 15.86 -5.22
CA SER A 36 1.16 15.31 -6.53
C SER A 36 -0.08 15.07 -7.40
N GLU A 37 0.12 14.85 -8.70
CA GLU A 37 -0.96 14.47 -9.60
C GLU A 37 -1.30 12.97 -9.59
N LYS A 38 -0.68 12.16 -8.72
CA LYS A 38 -0.82 10.70 -8.75
C LYS A 38 -2.23 10.21 -8.41
N TRP A 39 -3.05 11.04 -7.76
CA TRP A 39 -4.48 10.76 -7.58
C TRP A 39 -5.20 10.48 -8.91
N LYS A 40 -4.72 11.04 -10.03
CA LYS A 40 -5.26 10.79 -11.37
C LYS A 40 -5.16 9.31 -11.77
N ASN A 41 -4.20 8.58 -11.23
CA ASN A 41 -4.04 7.14 -11.48
C ASN A 41 -5.20 6.30 -10.89
N LEU A 42 -5.92 6.84 -9.90
CA LEU A 42 -7.04 6.17 -9.24
C LEU A 42 -8.40 6.45 -9.90
N VAL A 43 -8.52 7.49 -10.73
CA VAL A 43 -9.82 7.96 -11.30
C VAL A 43 -10.53 6.86 -12.10
N LYS A 44 -9.77 5.98 -12.76
CA LYS A 44 -10.31 4.87 -13.57
C LYS A 44 -10.24 3.52 -12.85
N ARG A 45 -10.02 3.51 -11.54
CA ARG A 45 -9.88 2.31 -10.73
C ARG A 45 -11.11 2.12 -9.86
N ARG A 46 -11.46 0.86 -9.63
CA ARG A 46 -12.53 0.45 -8.71
C ARG A 46 -11.86 -0.13 -7.48
N TYR A 47 -12.16 0.43 -6.32
CA TYR A 47 -11.60 0.05 -5.04
C TYR A 47 -12.61 0.38 -3.94
N ALA A 48 -12.52 -0.33 -2.82
CA ALA A 48 -13.45 -0.20 -1.71
C ALA A 48 -13.15 1.06 -0.87
N ASP A 49 -11.88 1.34 -0.61
CA ASP A 49 -11.47 2.49 0.19
C ASP A 49 -10.01 2.92 -0.08
N TYR A 50 -9.66 4.11 0.39
CA TYR A 50 -8.32 4.67 0.41
C TYR A 50 -7.90 5.01 1.84
N ILE A 51 -6.70 4.57 2.25
CA ILE A 51 -6.12 4.82 3.57
C ILE A 51 -4.75 5.49 3.40
N HIS A 52 -4.49 6.51 4.21
CA HIS A 52 -3.17 7.13 4.24
C HIS A 52 -2.11 6.15 4.76
N LYS A 53 -0.90 6.14 4.19
CA LYS A 53 0.17 5.20 4.60
C LYS A 53 0.45 5.24 6.11
N ASP A 54 0.54 6.42 6.71
CA ASP A 54 0.86 6.53 8.14
C ASP A 54 -0.31 6.03 9.01
N ALA A 55 -1.56 6.25 8.61
CA ALA A 55 -2.72 5.72 9.33
C ALA A 55 -2.78 4.20 9.24
N PHE A 56 -2.44 3.63 8.07
CA PHE A 56 -2.34 2.18 7.92
C PHE A 56 -1.18 1.60 8.73
N PHE A 57 -0.05 2.30 8.81
CA PHE A 57 1.08 1.92 9.66
C PHE A 57 0.67 1.81 11.14
N GLU A 58 -0.04 2.81 11.67
CA GLU A 58 -0.55 2.77 13.05
C GLU A 58 -1.52 1.60 13.27
N MET A 59 -2.35 1.27 12.26
CA MET A 59 -3.25 0.11 12.34
C MET A 59 -2.47 -1.21 12.40
N ILE A 60 -1.41 -1.40 11.61
CA ILE A 60 -0.63 -2.64 11.62
C ILE A 60 0.15 -2.81 12.93
N ILE A 61 0.81 -1.74 13.41
CA ILE A 61 1.58 -1.77 14.66
C ILE A 61 0.66 -2.01 15.87
N GLY A 62 -0.53 -1.41 15.85
CA GLY A 62 -1.53 -1.62 16.88
C GLY A 62 -2.27 -2.96 16.78
N ASN A 63 -2.10 -3.70 15.69
CA ASN A 63 -2.92 -4.86 15.29
C ASN A 63 -4.44 -4.54 15.30
N ARG A 64 -4.83 -3.41 14.70
CA ARG A 64 -6.20 -2.86 14.69
C ARG A 64 -6.79 -2.71 13.29
N VAL A 65 -6.29 -3.46 12.30
CA VAL A 65 -6.87 -3.44 10.95
C VAL A 65 -8.34 -3.91 11.03
N PRO A 66 -9.33 -3.06 10.70
CA PRO A 66 -10.73 -3.31 11.04
C PRO A 66 -11.49 -4.17 10.01
N PHE A 67 -10.77 -4.76 9.06
CA PHE A 67 -11.33 -5.53 7.96
C PHE A 67 -10.47 -6.76 7.65
N PRO A 68 -11.05 -7.83 7.07
CA PRO A 68 -10.29 -9.01 6.70
C PRO A 68 -9.37 -8.73 5.51
N VAL A 69 -8.09 -9.10 5.65
CA VAL A 69 -7.07 -8.99 4.60
C VAL A 69 -6.69 -10.37 4.11
N GLU A 70 -6.73 -10.58 2.79
CA GLU A 70 -6.36 -11.85 2.14
C GLU A 70 -4.93 -11.80 1.61
N ALA A 71 -4.56 -10.65 1.05
CA ALA A 71 -3.23 -10.40 0.53
C ALA A 71 -2.86 -8.92 0.67
N VAL A 72 -1.56 -8.69 0.81
CA VAL A 72 -0.92 -7.37 0.72
C VAL A 72 0.02 -7.40 -0.47
N VAL A 73 -0.19 -6.48 -1.40
CA VAL A 73 0.71 -6.17 -2.52
C VAL A 73 1.40 -4.85 -2.18
N HIS A 74 2.65 -4.95 -1.72
CA HIS A 74 3.41 -3.84 -1.18
C HIS A 74 4.26 -3.16 -2.27
N MET A 75 3.71 -2.13 -2.91
CA MET A 75 4.41 -1.32 -3.93
C MET A 75 4.69 0.11 -3.43
N GLY A 76 4.57 0.33 -2.12
CA GLY A 76 4.69 1.66 -1.51
C GLY A 76 6.08 1.90 -0.95
N ALA A 77 6.80 2.85 -1.52
CA ALA A 77 8.14 3.26 -1.07
C ALA A 77 8.45 4.67 -1.57
N CYS A 78 9.45 5.32 -0.98
CA CYS A 78 10.17 6.39 -1.65
C CYS A 78 11.02 5.78 -2.76
N SER A 79 10.64 6.04 -4.02
CA SER A 79 11.34 5.52 -5.20
C SER A 79 12.32 6.53 -5.81
N SER A 80 12.53 7.68 -5.16
CA SER A 80 13.46 8.71 -5.63
C SER A 80 14.89 8.24 -5.42
N THR A 81 15.64 8.01 -6.50
CA THR A 81 17.06 7.67 -6.42
C THR A 81 17.95 8.86 -6.04
N THR A 82 17.36 10.06 -5.99
CA THR A 82 18.04 11.31 -5.61
C THR A 82 17.63 11.81 -4.23
N GLU A 83 16.85 11.02 -3.47
CA GLU A 83 16.56 11.31 -2.06
C GLU A 83 17.85 11.23 -1.24
N GLN A 84 18.07 12.19 -0.35
CA GLN A 84 19.28 12.31 0.46
C GLN A 84 19.03 12.09 1.95
N ASP A 85 17.77 12.17 2.39
CA ASP A 85 17.38 11.85 3.76
C ASP A 85 17.41 10.33 3.98
N ALA A 86 18.55 9.83 4.45
CA ALA A 86 18.77 8.41 4.69
C ALA A 86 17.93 7.88 5.86
N ASP A 87 17.67 8.69 6.88
CA ASP A 87 16.83 8.29 8.02
C ASP A 87 15.39 8.09 7.53
N TYR A 88 14.88 9.00 6.71
CA TYR A 88 13.59 8.84 6.04
C TYR A 88 13.53 7.59 5.16
N LEU A 89 14.58 7.30 4.36
CA LEU A 89 14.61 6.10 3.53
C LEU A 89 14.57 4.81 4.37
N MET A 90 15.30 4.78 5.51
CA MET A 90 15.27 3.64 6.42
C MET A 90 13.88 3.45 7.03
N GLU A 91 13.24 4.51 7.50
CA GLU A 91 11.92 4.43 8.11
C GLU A 91 10.84 4.07 7.08
N ASN A 92 10.76 4.83 5.98
CA ASN A 92 9.67 4.72 5.02
C ASN A 92 9.77 3.48 4.12
N ASN A 93 10.98 3.02 3.80
CA ASN A 93 11.13 1.86 2.92
C ASN A 93 11.43 0.60 3.72
N PHE A 94 12.47 0.61 4.55
CA PHE A 94 12.93 -0.62 5.20
C PHE A 94 12.05 -1.00 6.41
N HIS A 95 11.96 -0.13 7.42
CA HIS A 95 11.22 -0.43 8.65
C HIS A 95 9.72 -0.59 8.40
N TYR A 96 9.15 0.24 7.51
CA TYR A 96 7.77 0.06 7.07
C TYR A 96 7.54 -1.33 6.47
N THR A 97 8.41 -1.78 5.55
CA THR A 97 8.30 -3.10 4.91
C THR A 97 8.41 -4.22 5.94
N CYS A 98 9.39 -4.15 6.85
CA CYS A 98 9.58 -5.15 7.89
C CYS A 98 8.33 -5.28 8.78
N ALA A 99 7.82 -4.16 9.30
CA ALA A 99 6.63 -4.17 10.14
C ALA A 99 5.40 -4.74 9.42
N LEU A 100 5.21 -4.38 8.14
CA LEU A 100 4.10 -4.87 7.34
C LEU A 100 4.23 -6.37 7.02
N ALA A 101 5.44 -6.83 6.72
CA ALA A 101 5.72 -8.25 6.48
C ALA A 101 5.50 -9.08 7.76
N ASP A 102 6.01 -8.63 8.90
CA ASP A 102 5.84 -9.30 10.19
C ASP A 102 4.36 -9.39 10.56
N TRP A 103 3.61 -8.29 10.40
CA TRP A 103 2.17 -8.28 10.62
C TRP A 103 1.46 -9.25 9.68
N ALA A 104 1.74 -9.22 8.38
CA ALA A 104 1.08 -10.08 7.40
C ALA A 104 1.34 -11.57 7.69
N LEU A 105 2.59 -11.93 7.98
CA LEU A 105 2.97 -13.30 8.35
C LEU A 105 2.28 -13.77 9.62
N ALA A 106 2.21 -12.92 10.65
CA ALA A 106 1.53 -13.23 11.90
C ALA A 106 0.01 -13.45 11.72
N GLN A 107 -0.60 -12.76 10.74
CA GLN A 107 -2.02 -12.90 10.41
C GLN A 107 -2.29 -14.01 9.35
N GLY A 108 -1.26 -14.69 8.84
CA GLY A 108 -1.40 -15.67 7.76
C GLY A 108 -1.81 -15.06 6.41
N VAL A 109 -1.56 -13.77 6.23
CA VAL A 109 -1.89 -12.99 5.03
C VAL A 109 -0.78 -13.16 4.00
N ARG A 110 -1.16 -13.35 2.72
CA ARG A 110 -0.17 -13.42 1.63
C ARG A 110 0.53 -12.07 1.46
N PHE A 111 1.85 -12.04 1.56
CA PHE A 111 2.66 -10.84 1.37
C PHE A 111 3.45 -10.92 0.05
N VAL A 112 3.32 -9.90 -0.81
CA VAL A 112 4.08 -9.74 -2.06
C VAL A 112 4.66 -8.32 -2.05
N TYR A 113 5.97 -8.17 -2.18
CA TYR A 113 6.66 -6.88 -2.26
C TYR A 113 7.58 -6.82 -3.49
#